data_AF-A0A817REG4-F1
#
_entry.id   AF-A0A817REG4-F1
#
_cell.length_a   1.000
_cell.length_b   1.000
_cell.length_c   1.000
_cell.angle_alpha   90.00
_cell.angle_beta   90.00
_cell.angle_gamma   90.00
#
_symmetry.space_group_name_H-M   'P 1'
#
loop_
_entity.id
_entity.type
_entity.pdbx_description
1 polymer ?
#
loop_
_entity_poly.entity_id
_entity_poly.type
_entity_poly.pdbx_seq_one_letter_code
_entity_poly.pdbx_strand_id
1 'polypeptide(L)'
;DVNQFEENGILVDVYPLIINQNLVYIEESTSNELDISTLSSPYRSIDCSNNEWTPLASNNQYLLLDQYPNLCLFNKELTLLKQTPWEYDRISDMCWSSTINSFIIITSKNEVVLIDENLTSIKCIRTIQQKRRLSCTCSDASLFLATNDYGSDIFQFNLLSSFHFIKQWKSPQTCNNNELLHSIAYNNGILALIISRKYNTQKLIELRSSSTLKKLWSVPIDTNHSIGQRLYRVCSLKYDEWLVIAHNPSRLLHVTKDGKVKTKRSYEPPADNAVLFGSNILAIRTANCLNYYRV
;
A
#
# COMPACT_ATOMS: atom_id res chain seq x y z
N ASP A 1 -20.85 -16.45 -68.77
CA ASP A 1 -19.40 -16.32 -68.89
C ASP A 1 -18.71 -16.56 -67.55
N VAL A 2 -18.24 -17.78 -67.32
CA VAL A 2 -17.32 -18.11 -66.21
C VAL A 2 -15.88 -17.70 -66.57
N ASN A 3 -15.62 -17.49 -67.86
CA ASN A 3 -14.32 -17.12 -68.41
C ASN A 3 -13.92 -15.64 -68.17
N GLN A 4 -14.80 -14.80 -67.61
CA GLN A 4 -14.44 -13.41 -67.24
C GLN A 4 -13.72 -13.30 -65.89
N PHE A 5 -13.69 -14.36 -65.09
CA PHE A 5 -13.00 -14.39 -63.80
C PHE A 5 -11.61 -15.06 -63.87
N GLU A 6 -11.26 -15.71 -64.99
CA GLU A 6 -9.92 -16.31 -65.17
C GLU A 6 -8.86 -15.27 -65.57
N GLU A 7 -9.25 -14.15 -66.18
CA GLU A 7 -8.31 -13.07 -66.56
C GLU A 7 -8.26 -11.91 -65.56
N ASN A 8 -9.25 -11.78 -64.67
CA ASN A 8 -9.30 -10.74 -63.65
C ASN A 8 -9.18 -11.38 -62.27
N GLY A 9 -7.93 -11.55 -61.81
CA GLY A 9 -7.64 -12.01 -60.46
C GLY A 9 -8.42 -11.21 -59.43
N ILE A 10 -9.07 -11.90 -58.49
CA ILE A 10 -9.79 -11.26 -57.40
C ILE A 10 -8.75 -10.71 -56.42
N LEU A 11 -8.67 -9.39 -56.31
CA LEU A 11 -7.91 -8.71 -55.27
C LEU A 11 -8.60 -8.96 -53.93
N VAL A 12 -7.96 -9.78 -53.09
CA VAL A 12 -8.37 -10.01 -51.71
C VAL A 12 -7.41 -9.24 -50.81
N ASP A 13 -7.86 -8.10 -50.29
CA ASP A 13 -7.12 -7.36 -49.29
C ASP A 13 -7.26 -8.06 -47.93
N VAL A 14 -6.20 -8.77 -47.53
CA VAL A 14 -6.11 -9.41 -46.21
C VAL A 14 -5.36 -8.46 -45.28
N TYR A 15 -6.09 -7.82 -44.38
CA TYR A 15 -5.49 -7.02 -43.31
C TYR A 15 -5.28 -7.90 -42.07
N PRO A 16 -4.12 -7.82 -41.41
CA PRO A 16 -3.92 -8.47 -40.12
C PRO A 16 -4.89 -7.89 -39.10
N LEU A 17 -5.58 -8.75 -38.36
CA LEU A 17 -6.37 -8.34 -37.20
C LEU A 17 -5.41 -7.84 -36.12
N ILE A 18 -5.20 -6.54 -36.04
CA ILE A 18 -4.43 -5.91 -34.96
C ILE A 18 -5.34 -5.83 -33.74
N ILE A 19 -5.33 -6.88 -32.91
CA ILE A 19 -5.97 -6.85 -31.60
C ILE A 19 -5.13 -5.91 -30.74
N ASN A 20 -5.67 -4.73 -30.44
CA ASN A 20 -5.08 -3.81 -29.48
C ASN A 20 -4.91 -4.57 -28.15
N GLN A 21 -3.72 -4.54 -27.54
CA GLN A 21 -3.49 -5.17 -26.24
C GLN A 21 -4.44 -4.64 -25.14
N ASN A 22 -5.03 -3.47 -25.36
CA ASN A 22 -6.05 -2.87 -24.49
C ASN A 22 -7.48 -3.43 -24.70
N LEU A 23 -7.72 -4.32 -25.68
CA LEU A 23 -9.02 -4.97 -25.94
C LEU A 23 -9.19 -6.31 -25.21
N VAL A 24 -8.10 -6.90 -24.71
CA VAL A 24 -8.16 -8.16 -23.97
C VAL A 24 -8.34 -7.85 -22.48
N TYR A 25 -9.59 -7.79 -22.04
CA TYR A 25 -9.93 -7.82 -20.63
C TYR A 25 -10.15 -9.27 -20.20
N ILE A 26 -9.15 -9.85 -19.53
CA ILE A 26 -9.35 -11.11 -18.82
C ILE A 26 -10.04 -10.74 -17.51
N GLU A 27 -11.35 -11.00 -17.41
CA GLU A 27 -12.01 -11.01 -16.09
C GLU A 27 -11.32 -12.06 -15.23
N GLU A 28 -10.54 -11.62 -14.24
CA GLU A 28 -10.13 -12.50 -13.15
C GLU A 28 -11.42 -13.03 -12.53
N SER A 29 -11.62 -14.35 -12.59
CA SER A 29 -12.78 -15.02 -12.01
C SER A 29 -12.98 -14.58 -10.56
N THR A 30 -14.21 -14.19 -10.22
CA THR A 30 -14.65 -13.82 -8.86
C THR A 30 -14.42 -14.92 -7.81
N SER A 31 -13.98 -16.11 -8.21
CA SER A 31 -13.59 -17.21 -7.33
C SER A 31 -12.27 -16.97 -6.57
N ASN A 32 -11.50 -15.94 -6.91
CA ASN A 32 -10.25 -15.58 -6.22
C ASN A 32 -10.41 -14.31 -5.36
N GLU A 33 -11.56 -14.15 -4.70
CA GLU A 33 -11.63 -13.20 -3.59
C GLU A 33 -10.67 -13.67 -2.49
N LEU A 34 -9.66 -12.83 -2.19
CA LEU A 34 -8.74 -13.06 -1.09
C LEU A 34 -9.55 -13.34 0.18
N ASP A 35 -9.33 -14.49 0.82
CA ASP A 35 -9.93 -14.79 2.11
C ASP A 35 -8.82 -15.06 3.12
N ILE A 36 -8.60 -14.10 4.02
CA ILE A 36 -7.58 -14.27 5.06
C ILE A 36 -7.89 -15.42 6.03
N SER A 37 -9.14 -15.91 6.07
CA SER A 37 -9.53 -17.05 6.91
C SER A 37 -8.79 -18.33 6.49
N THR A 38 -8.44 -18.43 5.20
CA THR A 38 -7.85 -19.63 4.60
C THR A 38 -6.33 -19.58 4.46
N LEU A 39 -5.66 -18.48 4.88
CA LEU A 39 -4.19 -18.42 4.87
C LEU A 39 -3.64 -19.69 5.54
N SER A 40 -2.91 -20.51 4.81
CA SER A 40 -2.30 -21.71 5.39
C SER A 40 -1.05 -21.32 6.18
N SER A 41 -0.12 -22.25 6.36
CA SER A 41 1.26 -21.89 6.64
C SER A 41 1.83 -21.04 5.49
N PRO A 42 2.76 -20.11 5.77
CA PRO A 42 3.44 -19.37 4.72
C PRO A 42 4.17 -20.36 3.80
N TYR A 43 4.05 -20.17 2.49
CA TYR A 43 4.72 -21.07 1.54
C TYR A 43 6.22 -20.77 1.45
N ARG A 44 6.64 -19.56 1.86
CA ARG A 44 8.03 -19.16 1.99
C ARG A 44 8.17 -18.01 2.98
N SER A 45 9.32 -17.95 3.64
CA SER A 45 9.68 -16.87 4.55
C SER A 45 11.12 -16.44 4.32
N ILE A 46 11.40 -15.16 4.59
CA ILE A 46 12.74 -14.58 4.59
C ILE A 46 13.06 -14.18 6.03
N ASP A 47 14.22 -14.61 6.53
CA ASP A 47 14.71 -14.14 7.82
C ASP A 47 15.09 -12.66 7.71
N CYS A 48 14.63 -11.89 8.66
CA CYS A 48 14.88 -10.48 8.76
C CYS A 48 15.12 -10.06 10.21
N SER A 49 15.67 -10.98 11.00
CA SER A 49 16.19 -10.75 12.33
C SER A 49 17.06 -9.49 12.34
N ASN A 50 16.95 -8.71 13.43
CA ASN A 50 17.62 -7.42 13.68
C ASN A 50 16.94 -6.14 13.16
N ASN A 51 15.71 -6.20 12.66
CA ASN A 51 15.01 -4.98 12.24
C ASN A 51 13.88 -4.57 13.20
N GLU A 52 14.08 -3.45 13.92
CA GLU A 52 13.06 -2.84 14.79
C GLU A 52 11.93 -2.17 13.99
N TRP A 53 12.19 -1.87 12.71
CA TRP A 53 11.28 -1.19 11.81
C TRP A 53 10.96 -2.09 10.62
N THR A 54 9.70 -2.06 10.23
CA THR A 54 9.11 -2.97 9.24
C THR A 54 8.42 -2.28 8.04
N PRO A 55 8.92 -1.15 7.50
CA PRO A 55 8.45 -0.66 6.20
C PRO A 55 8.69 -1.69 5.08
N LEU A 56 7.67 -1.87 4.24
CA LEU A 56 7.77 -2.57 2.97
C LEU A 56 6.80 -1.93 1.99
N ALA A 57 7.15 -1.95 0.71
CA ALA A 57 6.29 -1.51 -0.38
C ALA A 57 6.49 -2.42 -1.59
N SER A 58 5.45 -2.57 -2.41
CA SER A 58 5.52 -3.34 -3.65
C SER A 58 5.07 -2.52 -4.84
N ASN A 59 5.71 -2.75 -5.98
CA ASN A 59 5.26 -2.26 -7.29
C ASN A 59 4.63 -3.37 -8.16
N ASN A 60 4.17 -4.46 -7.54
CA ASN A 60 3.68 -5.69 -8.17
C ASN A 60 4.71 -6.55 -8.90
N GLN A 61 5.92 -6.06 -9.19
CA GLN A 61 7.01 -6.83 -9.81
C GLN A 61 8.12 -7.13 -8.81
N TYR A 62 8.43 -6.12 -8.00
CA TYR A 62 9.41 -6.13 -6.94
C TYR A 62 8.77 -5.77 -5.60
N LEU A 63 9.38 -6.29 -4.54
CA LEU A 63 9.15 -5.88 -3.18
C LEU A 63 10.40 -5.17 -2.68
N LEU A 64 10.23 -3.92 -2.25
CA LEU A 64 11.25 -3.18 -1.53
C LEU A 64 11.04 -3.37 -0.03
N LEU A 65 12.09 -3.83 0.63
CA LEU A 65 12.09 -4.14 2.05
C LEU A 65 13.21 -3.36 2.75
N ASP A 66 12.86 -2.69 3.85
CA ASP A 66 13.86 -2.19 4.80
C ASP A 66 14.49 -3.37 5.54
N GLN A 67 15.81 -3.48 5.45
CA GLN A 67 16.68 -4.39 6.22
C GLN A 67 17.91 -3.60 6.68
N TYR A 68 17.69 -2.61 7.57
CA TYR A 68 18.72 -1.70 8.06
C TYR A 68 20.03 -2.45 8.41
N PRO A 69 21.20 -2.00 7.90
CA PRO A 69 21.45 -0.71 7.24
C PRO A 69 21.23 -0.69 5.72
N ASN A 70 20.45 -1.61 5.16
CA ASN A 70 20.26 -1.73 3.72
C ASN A 70 18.80 -1.69 3.29
N LEU A 71 18.60 -1.28 2.04
CA LEU A 71 17.38 -1.55 1.29
C LEU A 71 17.57 -2.78 0.41
N CYS A 72 16.64 -3.72 0.52
CA CYS A 72 16.68 -5.00 -0.20
C CYS A 72 15.50 -5.08 -1.18
N LEU A 73 15.80 -5.34 -2.44
CA LEU A 73 14.83 -5.54 -3.51
C LEU A 73 14.67 -7.02 -3.82
N PHE A 74 13.46 -7.53 -3.73
CA PHE A 74 13.11 -8.93 -4.00
C PHE A 74 12.18 -9.04 -5.21
N ASN A 75 12.32 -10.10 -6.00
CA ASN A 75 11.34 -10.45 -7.03
C ASN A 75 10.18 -11.29 -6.45
N LYS A 76 9.21 -11.66 -7.30
CA LYS A 76 8.07 -12.52 -6.94
C LYS A 76 8.47 -13.89 -6.43
N GLU A 77 9.59 -14.41 -6.92
CA GLU A 77 10.19 -15.67 -6.49
C GLU A 77 11.02 -15.53 -5.21
N LEU A 78 11.00 -14.37 -4.55
CA LEU A 78 11.67 -14.11 -3.27
C LEU A 78 13.18 -14.25 -3.31
N THR A 79 13.73 -14.05 -4.50
CA THR A 79 15.15 -13.93 -4.74
C THR A 79 15.54 -12.49 -4.51
N LEU A 80 16.55 -12.27 -3.66
CA LEU A 80 17.18 -10.97 -3.51
C LEU A 80 17.84 -10.59 -4.83
N LEU A 81 17.32 -9.53 -5.47
CA LEU A 81 17.88 -9.02 -6.72
C LEU A 81 19.00 -8.03 -6.46
N LYS A 82 18.78 -7.15 -5.47
CA LYS A 82 19.71 -6.07 -5.17
C LYS A 82 19.61 -5.66 -3.72
N GLN A 83 20.76 -5.30 -3.17
CA GLN A 83 20.89 -4.72 -1.84
C GLN A 83 21.68 -3.42 -1.99
N THR A 84 21.22 -2.35 -1.35
CA THR A 84 21.86 -1.04 -1.43
C THR A 84 21.97 -0.45 -0.02
N PRO A 85 23.15 0.03 0.41
CA PRO A 85 23.30 0.71 1.68
C PRO A 85 22.33 1.88 1.79
N TRP A 86 21.67 1.99 2.94
CA TRP A 86 20.76 3.07 3.24
C TRP A 86 21.48 4.14 4.04
N GLU A 87 21.80 5.26 3.38
CA GLU A 87 22.60 6.35 3.95
C GLU A 87 21.76 7.40 4.70
N TYR A 88 20.43 7.26 4.69
CA TYR A 88 19.51 8.18 5.36
C TYR A 88 19.11 7.65 6.74
N ASP A 89 18.28 8.42 7.44
CA ASP A 89 17.70 8.00 8.72
C ASP A 89 16.74 6.82 8.56
N ARG A 90 16.35 6.20 9.68
CA ARG A 90 15.41 5.07 9.74
C ARG A 90 14.17 5.35 8.88
N ILE A 91 13.68 4.33 8.18
CA ILE A 91 12.49 4.48 7.36
C ILE A 91 11.25 4.39 8.25
N SER A 92 10.36 5.37 8.10
CA SER A 92 9.13 5.47 8.88
C SER A 92 7.92 4.89 8.14
N ASP A 93 7.86 5.08 6.82
CA ASP A 93 6.83 4.55 5.94
C ASP A 93 7.28 4.55 4.47
N MET A 94 6.63 3.74 3.64
CA MET A 94 6.95 3.60 2.21
C MET A 94 5.68 3.33 1.39
N CYS A 95 5.64 3.84 0.17
CA CYS A 95 4.64 3.42 -0.83
C CYS A 95 5.25 3.40 -2.24
N TRP A 96 4.55 2.77 -3.17
CA TRP A 96 4.91 2.77 -4.59
C TRP A 96 4.00 3.71 -5.37
N SER A 97 4.56 4.46 -6.33
CA SER A 97 3.80 5.24 -7.30
C SER A 97 4.11 4.80 -8.72
N SER A 98 3.10 4.26 -9.40
CA SER A 98 3.19 3.88 -10.81
C SER A 98 3.38 5.08 -11.74
N THR A 99 2.83 6.24 -11.36
CA THR A 99 2.88 7.48 -12.16
C THR A 99 4.28 8.04 -12.34
N ILE A 100 5.11 7.94 -11.32
CA ILE A 100 6.52 8.39 -11.37
C ILE A 100 7.51 7.21 -11.38
N ASN A 101 7.00 5.98 -11.53
CA ASN A 101 7.73 4.72 -11.51
C ASN A 101 8.78 4.66 -10.38
N SER A 102 8.38 5.04 -9.17
CA SER A 102 9.31 5.17 -8.04
C SER A 102 8.67 4.74 -6.72
N PHE A 103 9.47 4.12 -5.86
CA PHE A 103 9.21 4.01 -4.43
C PHE A 103 9.36 5.38 -3.78
N ILE A 104 8.39 5.75 -2.95
CA ILE A 104 8.38 6.97 -2.15
C ILE A 104 8.62 6.54 -0.70
N ILE A 105 9.74 6.99 -0.14
CA ILE A 105 10.22 6.62 1.19
C ILE A 105 10.14 7.84 2.09
N ILE A 106 9.57 7.67 3.29
CA ILE A 106 9.54 8.69 4.33
C ILE A 106 10.53 8.30 5.42
N THR A 107 11.55 9.14 5.64
CA THR A 107 12.51 8.93 6.73
C THR A 107 11.92 9.36 8.09
N SER A 108 12.51 8.92 9.19
CA SER A 108 12.16 9.34 10.55
C SER A 108 12.34 10.84 10.78
N LYS A 109 13.20 11.50 9.98
CA LYS A 109 13.39 12.95 9.89
C LYS A 109 12.40 13.64 8.94
N ASN A 110 11.43 12.90 8.42
CA ASN A 110 10.38 13.34 7.51
C ASN A 110 10.91 13.87 6.17
N GLU A 111 12.05 13.35 5.73
CA GLU A 111 12.53 13.56 4.37
C GLU A 111 11.77 12.61 3.43
N VAL A 112 11.43 13.12 2.25
CA VAL A 112 10.84 12.30 1.18
C VAL A 112 11.94 11.91 0.22
N VAL A 113 12.24 10.63 0.13
CA VAL A 113 13.25 10.07 -0.78
C VAL A 113 12.56 9.24 -1.85
N LEU A 114 12.91 9.49 -3.10
CA LEU A 114 12.47 8.68 -4.23
C LEU A 114 13.55 7.70 -4.60
N ILE A 115 13.13 6.46 -4.86
CA ILE A 115 13.98 5.44 -5.43
C ILE A 115 13.29 4.83 -6.63
N ASP A 116 14.00 4.69 -7.74
CA ASP A 116 13.48 3.97 -8.90
C ASP A 116 13.29 2.47 -8.59
N GLU A 117 12.61 1.76 -9.48
CA GLU A 117 12.29 0.34 -9.29
C GLU A 117 13.53 -0.57 -9.17
N ASN A 118 14.68 -0.15 -9.68
CA ASN A 118 15.92 -0.93 -9.76
C ASN A 118 16.98 -0.51 -8.73
N LEU A 119 16.64 0.38 -7.78
CA LEU A 119 17.57 0.97 -6.81
C LEU A 119 18.81 1.61 -7.46
N THR A 120 18.69 2.15 -8.68
CA THR A 120 19.78 2.80 -9.42
C THR A 120 19.84 4.30 -9.19
N SER A 121 18.70 4.92 -8.88
CA SER A 121 18.60 6.35 -8.60
C SER A 121 17.95 6.57 -7.24
N ILE A 122 18.61 7.35 -6.39
CA ILE A 122 18.08 7.78 -5.09
C ILE A 122 18.07 9.31 -5.07
N LYS A 123 16.91 9.92 -4.88
CA LYS A 123 16.73 11.37 -4.91
C LYS A 123 15.93 11.86 -3.71
N CYS A 124 16.53 12.73 -2.91
CA CYS A 124 15.81 13.43 -1.83
C CYS A 124 15.01 14.63 -2.38
N ILE A 125 13.74 14.73 -1.99
CA ILE A 125 12.82 15.80 -2.35
C ILE A 125 12.76 16.82 -1.22
N ARG A 126 13.38 17.99 -1.45
CA ARG A 126 13.51 19.05 -0.45
C ARG A 126 12.30 19.99 -0.34
N THR A 127 11.35 19.88 -1.27
CA THR A 127 10.16 20.77 -1.34
C THR A 127 9.13 20.44 -0.26
N ILE A 128 9.14 19.20 0.27
CA ILE A 128 8.24 18.77 1.33
C ILE A 128 8.99 18.91 2.65
N GLN A 129 8.82 20.06 3.32
CA GLN A 129 9.37 20.27 4.66
C GLN A 129 8.28 20.02 5.70
N GLN A 130 8.36 18.90 6.43
CA GLN A 130 7.48 18.62 7.55
C GLN A 130 8.25 18.22 8.80
N LYS A 131 7.74 18.62 9.97
CA LYS A 131 8.39 18.39 11.27
C LYS A 131 7.77 17.25 12.08
N ARG A 132 6.80 16.53 11.51
CA ARG A 132 5.99 15.53 12.22
C ARG A 132 6.11 14.19 11.53
N ARG A 133 6.12 13.12 12.31
CA ARG A 133 6.18 11.74 11.80
C ARG A 133 5.07 11.52 10.79
N LEU A 134 5.40 11.04 9.59
CA LEU A 134 4.44 10.85 8.51
C LEU A 134 4.13 9.37 8.26
N SER A 135 2.91 9.13 7.79
CA SER A 135 2.53 7.93 7.04
C SER A 135 2.14 8.36 5.63
N CYS A 136 2.40 7.51 4.63
CA CYS A 136 2.21 7.88 3.23
C CYS A 136 1.40 6.83 2.45
N THR A 137 0.68 7.32 1.45
CA THR A 137 0.08 6.50 0.40
C THR A 137 -0.07 7.36 -0.85
N CYS A 138 -0.27 6.75 -2.01
CA CYS A 138 -0.50 7.52 -3.22
C CYS A 138 -1.60 6.93 -4.09
N SER A 139 -2.18 7.83 -4.87
CA SER A 139 -3.02 7.54 -6.03
C SER A 139 -2.21 7.80 -7.30
N ASP A 140 -2.82 7.61 -8.46
CA ASP A 140 -2.16 7.93 -9.73
C ASP A 140 -1.82 9.42 -9.87
N ALA A 141 -2.57 10.32 -9.23
CA ALA A 141 -2.35 11.76 -9.39
C ALA A 141 -1.70 12.43 -8.16
N SER A 142 -1.81 11.81 -6.98
CA SER A 142 -1.48 12.49 -5.72
C SER A 142 -0.78 11.60 -4.71
N LEU A 143 0.21 12.19 -4.04
CA LEU A 143 0.78 11.69 -2.79
C LEU A 143 -0.02 12.27 -1.62
N PHE A 144 -0.43 11.40 -0.70
CA PHE A 144 -1.04 11.77 0.56
C PHE A 144 -0.05 11.51 1.69
N LEU A 145 0.20 12.54 2.52
CA LEU A 145 1.03 12.44 3.71
C LEU A 145 0.19 12.78 4.94
N ALA A 146 0.14 11.86 5.90
CA ALA A 146 -0.61 12.05 7.13
C ALA A 146 0.34 12.18 8.32
N THR A 147 0.15 13.21 9.16
CA THR A 147 0.95 13.36 10.38
C THR A 147 0.44 12.42 11.46
N ASN A 148 1.34 11.87 12.26
CA ASN A 148 1.02 10.97 13.38
C ASN A 148 1.17 11.71 14.71
N ASP A 149 0.39 12.78 14.90
CA ASP A 149 0.25 13.54 16.14
C ASP A 149 -1.23 13.77 16.49
N TYR A 150 -1.55 14.14 17.73
CA TYR A 150 -2.93 14.46 18.10
C TYR A 150 -3.48 15.63 17.26
N GLY A 151 -4.67 15.44 16.69
CA GLY A 151 -5.22 16.36 15.69
C GLY A 151 -4.48 16.26 14.35
N SER A 152 -4.12 15.04 13.94
CA SER A 152 -3.40 14.73 12.71
C SER A 152 -3.91 15.50 11.49
N ASP A 153 -3.00 16.05 10.69
CA ASP A 153 -3.30 16.64 9.39
C ASP A 153 -3.06 15.63 8.26
N ILE A 154 -3.73 15.83 7.12
CA ILE A 154 -3.46 15.12 5.87
C ILE A 154 -3.11 16.17 4.80
N PHE A 155 -1.99 15.96 4.13
CA PHE A 155 -1.49 16.80 3.05
C PHE A 155 -1.61 16.06 1.73
N GLN A 156 -1.99 16.77 0.68
CA GLN A 156 -2.05 16.25 -0.68
C GLN A 156 -1.05 17.01 -1.55
N PHE A 157 -0.24 16.27 -2.30
CA PHE A 157 0.74 16.80 -3.24
C PHE A 157 0.52 16.20 -4.63
N ASN A 158 0.74 16.99 -5.67
CA ASN A 158 0.66 16.55 -7.05
C ASN A 158 1.92 15.77 -7.45
N LEU A 159 1.79 14.52 -7.87
CA LEU A 159 2.93 13.69 -8.25
C LEU A 159 3.61 14.18 -9.54
N LEU A 160 2.82 14.54 -10.56
CA LEU A 160 3.31 14.98 -11.88
C LEU A 160 3.93 16.38 -11.84
N SER A 161 3.49 17.24 -10.93
CA SER A 161 4.00 18.61 -10.78
C SER A 161 5.12 18.70 -9.73
N SER A 162 6.04 17.73 -9.70
CA SER A 162 7.20 17.72 -8.80
C SER A 162 6.82 17.91 -7.31
N PHE A 163 5.76 17.22 -6.87
CA PHE A 163 5.24 17.30 -5.50
C PHE A 163 4.77 18.71 -5.11
N HIS A 164 4.18 19.46 -6.04
CA HIS A 164 3.53 20.72 -5.69
C HIS A 164 2.40 20.49 -4.69
N PHE A 165 2.34 21.33 -3.65
CA PHE A 165 1.29 21.25 -2.65
C PHE A 165 -0.07 21.56 -3.28
N ILE A 166 -1.05 20.67 -3.08
CA ILE A 166 -2.42 20.86 -3.55
C ILE A 166 -3.26 21.44 -2.42
N LYS A 167 -3.34 20.72 -1.30
CA LYS A 167 -4.13 21.13 -0.14
C LYS A 167 -3.73 20.40 1.14
N GLN A 168 -4.19 20.95 2.25
CA GLN A 168 -4.08 20.36 3.58
C GLN A 168 -5.47 20.29 4.20
N TRP A 169 -5.84 19.13 4.70
CA TRP A 169 -6.94 18.98 5.63
C TRP A 169 -6.40 18.96 7.05
N LYS A 170 -7.10 19.67 7.94
CA LYS A 170 -6.73 19.79 9.35
C LYS A 170 -7.82 19.25 10.25
N SER A 171 -7.50 18.98 11.51
CA SER A 171 -8.53 18.73 12.53
C SER A 171 -9.56 19.89 12.57
N PRO A 172 -10.87 19.62 12.69
CA PRO A 172 -11.51 18.31 12.90
C PRO A 172 -11.88 17.57 11.60
N GLN A 173 -11.50 18.09 10.42
CA GLN A 173 -11.85 17.47 9.14
C GLN A 173 -11.16 16.12 8.97
N THR A 174 -9.94 15.95 9.45
CA THR A 174 -9.16 14.70 9.40
C THR A 174 -9.51 13.78 10.55
N CYS A 175 -9.30 14.22 11.79
CA CYS A 175 -9.69 13.57 13.03
C CYS A 175 -9.86 14.63 14.11
N ASN A 176 -10.45 14.29 15.26
CA ASN A 176 -10.59 15.23 16.37
C ASN A 176 -9.23 15.60 16.99
N ASN A 177 -9.17 16.72 17.73
CA ASN A 177 -7.94 17.16 18.41
C ASN A 177 -7.38 16.17 19.45
N ASN A 178 -8.19 15.24 19.94
CA ASN A 178 -7.80 14.18 20.87
C ASN A 178 -7.63 12.82 20.18
N GLU A 179 -7.69 12.80 18.85
CA GLU A 179 -7.51 11.62 18.01
C GLU A 179 -6.17 11.69 17.28
N LEU A 180 -5.64 10.52 16.94
CA LEU A 180 -4.35 10.31 16.30
C LEU A 180 -4.55 9.40 15.09
N LEU A 181 -3.97 9.78 13.95
CA LEU A 181 -3.93 8.96 12.74
C LEU A 181 -2.66 8.10 12.73
N HIS A 182 -2.82 6.79 12.76
CA HIS A 182 -1.72 5.82 12.79
C HIS A 182 -1.22 5.39 11.41
N SER A 183 -2.13 5.24 10.45
CA SER A 183 -1.85 4.74 9.11
C SER A 183 -2.90 5.26 8.12
N ILE A 184 -2.45 5.44 6.87
CA ILE A 184 -3.26 5.85 5.73
C ILE A 184 -2.98 4.90 4.55
N ALA A 185 -4.02 4.46 3.85
CA ALA A 185 -3.89 3.72 2.60
C ALA A 185 -4.91 4.21 1.58
N TYR A 186 -4.50 4.28 0.32
CA TYR A 186 -5.37 4.64 -0.81
C TYR A 186 -5.78 3.40 -1.60
N ASN A 187 -7.05 3.36 -2.00
CA ASN A 187 -7.58 2.39 -2.94
C ASN A 187 -8.75 3.02 -3.68
N ASN A 188 -8.67 3.12 -5.01
CA ASN A 188 -9.76 3.52 -5.90
C ASN A 188 -10.65 4.69 -5.40
N GLY A 189 -10.05 5.86 -5.16
CA GLY A 189 -10.78 7.06 -4.73
C GLY A 189 -11.16 7.10 -3.23
N ILE A 190 -10.77 6.07 -2.46
CA ILE A 190 -11.02 5.97 -1.03
C ILE A 190 -9.68 5.98 -0.26
N LEU A 191 -9.67 6.67 0.88
CA LEU A 191 -8.62 6.62 1.88
C LEU A 191 -9.13 5.83 3.09
N ALA A 192 -8.45 4.75 3.42
CA ALA A 192 -8.60 4.07 4.70
C ALA A 192 -7.67 4.69 5.73
N LEU A 193 -8.24 5.12 6.86
CA LEU A 193 -7.54 5.78 7.95
C LEU A 193 -7.67 4.93 9.21
N ILE A 194 -6.58 4.68 9.92
CA ILE A 194 -6.65 4.12 11.28
C ILE A 194 -6.52 5.25 12.29
N ILE A 195 -7.56 5.43 13.09
CA ILE A 195 -7.68 6.52 14.07
C ILE A 195 -7.79 5.93 15.48
N SER A 196 -7.06 6.48 16.43
CA SER A 196 -7.18 6.15 17.85
C SER A 196 -7.47 7.40 18.68
N ARG A 197 -8.07 7.21 19.86
CA ARG A 197 -8.34 8.29 20.81
C ARG A 197 -7.33 8.26 21.96
N LYS A 198 -6.86 9.43 22.39
CA LYS A 198 -5.86 9.58 23.47
C LYS A 198 -6.18 8.82 24.76
N TYR A 199 -7.44 8.82 25.16
CA TYR A 199 -7.90 8.32 26.47
C TYR A 199 -8.83 7.12 26.39
N ASN A 200 -9.15 6.65 25.18
CA ASN A 200 -10.00 5.50 24.96
C ASN A 200 -9.17 4.43 24.25
N THR A 201 -9.29 3.18 24.69
CA THR A 201 -8.64 2.05 24.00
C THR A 201 -9.20 1.88 22.58
N GLN A 202 -10.43 2.35 22.32
CA GLN A 202 -11.09 2.23 21.03
C GLN A 202 -10.26 2.81 19.88
N LYS A 203 -10.05 1.95 18.87
CA LYS A 203 -9.47 2.31 17.57
C LYS A 203 -10.52 2.09 16.51
N LEU A 204 -10.46 2.90 15.46
CA LEU A 204 -11.43 2.93 14.39
C LEU A 204 -10.70 2.86 13.05
N ILE A 205 -11.27 2.14 12.11
CA ILE A 205 -10.95 2.29 10.69
C ILE A 205 -12.03 3.20 10.13
N GLU A 206 -11.63 4.29 9.48
CA GLU A 206 -12.55 5.13 8.74
C GLU A 206 -12.22 5.07 7.26
N LEU A 207 -13.22 4.77 6.44
CA LEU A 207 -13.13 4.87 4.99
C LEU A 207 -13.68 6.23 4.58
N ARG A 208 -12.87 7.00 3.87
CA ARG A 208 -13.20 8.37 3.49
C ARG A 208 -12.95 8.61 2.01
N SER A 209 -13.75 9.45 1.37
CA SER A 209 -13.47 9.91 0.01
C SER A 209 -12.11 10.61 -0.05
N SER A 210 -11.23 10.23 -0.97
CA SER A 210 -9.90 10.85 -1.12
C SER A 210 -9.98 12.32 -1.57
N SER A 211 -11.01 12.68 -2.34
CA SER A 211 -11.19 14.03 -2.86
C SER A 211 -11.77 15.00 -1.83
N THR A 212 -12.66 14.54 -0.95
CA THR A 212 -13.40 15.41 -0.01
C THR A 212 -13.06 15.16 1.46
N LEU A 213 -12.45 14.02 1.81
CA LEU A 213 -12.39 13.46 3.17
C LEU A 213 -13.75 13.25 3.85
N LYS A 214 -14.86 13.27 3.09
CA LYS A 214 -16.16 12.89 3.63
C LYS A 214 -16.10 11.42 4.08
N LYS A 215 -16.50 11.18 5.33
CA LYS A 215 -16.60 9.84 5.89
C LYS A 215 -17.69 9.03 5.18
N LEU A 216 -17.30 7.85 4.69
CA LEU A 216 -18.17 6.87 4.05
C LEU A 216 -18.57 5.81 5.06
N TRP A 217 -17.58 5.24 5.76
CA TRP A 217 -17.78 4.18 6.75
C TRP A 217 -16.86 4.35 7.95
N SER A 218 -17.24 3.75 9.07
CA SER A 218 -16.43 3.68 10.29
C SER A 218 -16.63 2.32 10.95
N VAL A 219 -15.52 1.67 11.29
CA VAL A 219 -15.51 0.31 11.84
C VAL A 219 -14.68 0.31 13.12
N PRO A 220 -15.25 -0.08 14.27
CA PRO A 220 -14.46 -0.27 15.48
C PRO A 220 -13.53 -1.47 15.33
N ILE A 221 -12.27 -1.28 15.75
CA ILE A 221 -11.33 -2.36 15.96
C ILE A 221 -11.40 -2.73 17.44
N ASP A 222 -11.79 -3.96 17.75
CA ASP A 222 -11.76 -4.47 19.12
C ASP A 222 -10.30 -4.54 19.60
N THR A 223 -9.94 -3.72 20.59
CA THR A 223 -8.61 -3.69 21.16
C THR A 223 -8.64 -4.08 22.62
N ASN A 224 -7.99 -5.18 22.95
CA ASN A 224 -7.70 -5.56 24.32
C ASN A 224 -6.30 -5.05 24.65
N HIS A 225 -6.04 -3.75 24.86
CA HIS A 225 -4.89 -3.27 25.68
C HIS A 225 -4.68 -1.75 25.70
N SER A 226 -3.81 -1.39 26.65
CA SER A 226 -3.45 -0.09 27.21
C SER A 226 -2.72 0.88 26.26
N ILE A 227 -2.81 2.16 26.64
CA ILE A 227 -2.17 3.33 26.06
C ILE A 227 -0.66 3.06 25.85
N GLY A 228 -0.15 3.31 24.64
CA GLY A 228 1.28 3.31 24.35
C GLY A 228 1.83 2.14 23.51
N GLN A 229 1.00 1.19 23.07
CA GLN A 229 1.48 0.03 22.29
C GLN A 229 1.25 0.13 20.77
N ARG A 230 2.25 -0.46 20.08
CA ARG A 230 2.59 -0.67 18.64
C ARG A 230 1.56 -0.40 17.53
N LEU A 231 2.13 -0.27 16.33
CA LEU A 231 1.58 0.26 15.09
C LEU A 231 0.34 -0.52 14.63
N TYR A 232 -0.71 0.21 14.27
CA TYR A 232 -1.77 -0.31 13.44
C TYR A 232 -1.47 0.10 12.01
N ARG A 233 -1.58 -0.84 11.09
CA ARG A 233 -1.36 -0.61 9.67
C ARG A 233 -2.58 -1.02 8.88
N VAL A 234 -2.83 -0.29 7.80
CA VAL A 234 -3.78 -0.66 6.78
C VAL A 234 -3.06 -0.72 5.45
N CYS A 235 -3.37 -1.72 4.64
CA CYS A 235 -2.99 -1.76 3.24
C CYS A 235 -4.20 -2.09 2.37
N SER A 236 -4.12 -1.67 1.11
CA SER A 236 -5.13 -1.98 0.10
C SER A 236 -5.02 -3.44 -0.34
N LEU A 237 -6.18 -4.04 -0.59
CA LEU A 237 -6.32 -5.33 -1.24
C LEU A 237 -7.01 -5.13 -2.60
N LYS A 238 -7.18 -6.21 -3.35
CA LYS A 238 -8.04 -6.24 -4.55
C LYS A 238 -9.49 -5.88 -4.19
N TYR A 239 -10.27 -5.54 -5.22
CA TYR A 239 -11.72 -5.32 -5.12
C TYR A 239 -12.14 -4.21 -4.14
N ASP A 240 -11.29 -3.18 -3.99
CA ASP A 240 -11.50 -2.04 -3.10
C ASP A 240 -11.60 -2.42 -1.61
N GLU A 241 -10.99 -3.55 -1.23
CA GLU A 241 -10.95 -4.05 0.14
C GLU A 241 -9.66 -3.67 0.85
N TRP A 242 -9.60 -3.99 2.14
CA TRP A 242 -8.55 -3.54 3.04
C TRP A 242 -8.12 -4.64 4.00
N LEU A 243 -6.82 -4.74 4.24
CA LEU A 243 -6.26 -5.53 5.32
C LEU A 243 -5.83 -4.59 6.43
N VAL A 244 -6.34 -4.82 7.63
CA VAL A 244 -5.93 -4.10 8.83
C VAL A 244 -5.16 -5.02 9.75
N ILE A 245 -3.99 -4.55 10.14
CA ILE A 245 -3.06 -5.23 11.02
C ILE A 245 -3.18 -4.59 12.40
N ALA A 246 -3.69 -5.39 13.33
CA ALA A 246 -3.77 -5.04 14.73
C ALA A 246 -2.67 -5.80 15.49
N HIS A 247 -1.51 -5.15 15.65
CA HIS A 247 -0.35 -5.76 16.30
C HIS A 247 -0.67 -6.34 17.69
N ASN A 248 -1.47 -5.63 18.48
CA ASN A 248 -2.02 -6.14 19.74
C ASN A 248 -3.56 -6.06 19.64
N PRO A 249 -4.29 -7.20 19.61
CA PRO A 249 -3.92 -8.53 20.09
C PRO A 249 -3.47 -9.52 18.99
N SER A 250 -2.57 -9.12 18.11
CA SER A 250 -1.97 -10.01 17.10
C SER A 250 -3.01 -10.56 16.11
N ARG A 251 -3.72 -9.64 15.43
CA ARG A 251 -4.85 -9.97 14.54
C ARG A 251 -4.76 -9.28 13.20
N LEU A 252 -5.28 -9.97 12.20
CA LEU A 252 -5.60 -9.45 10.87
C LEU A 252 -7.12 -9.29 10.77
N LEU A 253 -7.56 -8.15 10.25
CA LEU A 253 -8.96 -7.89 9.92
C LEU A 253 -9.05 -7.61 8.42
N HIS A 254 -9.94 -8.33 7.75
CA HIS A 254 -10.29 -8.06 6.37
C HIS A 254 -11.55 -7.23 6.35
N VAL A 255 -11.45 -6.02 5.79
CA VAL A 255 -12.55 -5.07 5.68
C VAL A 255 -12.92 -4.89 4.21
N THR A 256 -14.20 -5.06 3.91
CA THR A 256 -14.76 -4.91 2.57
C THR A 256 -14.80 -3.45 2.13
N LYS A 257 -15.07 -3.20 0.85
CA LYS A 257 -15.26 -1.85 0.29
C LYS A 257 -16.37 -1.03 0.96
N ASP A 258 -17.39 -1.70 1.51
CA ASP A 258 -18.50 -1.10 2.24
C ASP A 258 -18.27 -1.05 3.76
N GLY A 259 -17.02 -1.23 4.21
CA GLY A 259 -16.66 -1.09 5.61
C GLY A 259 -17.20 -2.20 6.52
N LYS A 260 -17.53 -3.38 5.99
CA LYS A 260 -17.87 -4.54 6.82
C LYS A 260 -16.63 -5.36 7.10
N VAL A 261 -16.52 -5.90 8.31
CA VAL A 261 -15.47 -6.87 8.63
C VAL A 261 -15.89 -8.21 8.04
N LYS A 262 -15.21 -8.64 6.97
CA LYS A 262 -15.42 -9.94 6.31
C LYS A 262 -14.92 -11.08 7.20
N THR A 263 -13.68 -10.95 7.66
CA THR A 263 -12.98 -11.97 8.44
C THR A 263 -12.10 -11.33 9.50
N LYS A 264 -11.97 -11.99 10.65
CA LYS A 264 -10.95 -11.70 11.68
C LYS A 264 -10.11 -12.96 11.89
N ARG A 265 -8.79 -12.80 11.99
CA ARG A 265 -7.87 -13.93 12.18
C ARG A 265 -6.72 -13.58 13.11
N SER A 266 -6.38 -14.47 14.04
CA SER A 266 -5.15 -14.37 14.82
C SER A 266 -3.92 -14.68 13.96
N TYR A 267 -2.81 -13.98 14.19
CA TYR A 267 -1.59 -14.14 13.40
C TYR A 267 -0.36 -14.10 14.30
N GLU A 268 0.27 -15.25 14.54
CA GLU A 268 1.44 -15.36 15.41
C GLU A 268 2.71 -15.70 14.60
N PRO A 269 3.85 -15.01 14.83
CA PRO A 269 4.03 -13.87 15.74
C PRO A 269 3.36 -12.58 15.22
N PRO A 270 3.16 -11.56 16.06
CA PRO A 270 2.46 -10.34 15.68
C PRO A 270 2.98 -9.72 14.38
N ALA A 271 2.06 -9.48 13.45
CA ALA A 271 2.36 -8.75 12.23
C ALA A 271 2.56 -7.26 12.53
N ASP A 272 3.55 -6.66 11.88
CA ASP A 272 3.85 -5.24 11.97
C ASP A 272 3.43 -4.48 10.71
N ASN A 273 3.48 -5.14 9.55
CA ASN A 273 3.12 -4.55 8.26
C ASN A 273 2.76 -5.63 7.24
N ALA A 274 2.07 -5.27 6.16
CA ALA A 274 1.78 -6.18 5.06
C ALA A 274 1.53 -5.42 3.77
N VAL A 275 1.75 -6.08 2.65
CA VAL A 275 1.42 -5.55 1.33
C VAL A 275 0.97 -6.69 0.42
N LEU A 276 0.02 -6.41 -0.46
CA LEU A 276 -0.28 -7.30 -1.58
C LEU A 276 0.85 -7.16 -2.61
N PHE A 277 1.53 -8.26 -2.90
CA PHE A 277 2.60 -8.33 -3.89
C PHE A 277 2.07 -8.96 -5.17
N GLY A 278 1.84 -8.13 -6.19
CA GLY A 278 1.23 -8.61 -7.42
C GLY A 278 -0.24 -8.95 -7.23
N SER A 279 -0.71 -10.02 -7.87
CA SER A 279 -2.13 -10.36 -7.90
C SER A 279 -2.55 -11.44 -6.88
N ASN A 280 -1.60 -12.17 -6.32
CA ASN A 280 -1.89 -13.44 -5.64
C ASN A 280 -0.93 -13.78 -4.48
N ILE A 281 -0.18 -12.79 -4.00
CA ILE A 281 0.76 -13.00 -2.91
C ILE A 281 0.52 -11.93 -1.85
N LEU A 282 0.22 -12.36 -0.63
CA LEU A 282 0.18 -11.49 0.54
C LEU A 282 1.49 -11.62 1.30
N ALA A 283 2.28 -10.54 1.33
CA ALA A 283 3.53 -10.47 2.08
C ALA A 283 3.25 -9.85 3.45
N ILE A 284 3.44 -10.62 4.52
CA ILE A 284 3.20 -10.20 5.90
C ILE A 284 4.52 -10.13 6.65
N ARG A 285 4.84 -8.92 7.10
CA ARG A 285 6.05 -8.61 7.84
C ARG A 285 5.81 -8.68 9.34
N THR A 286 6.72 -9.34 10.04
CA THR A 286 6.82 -9.40 11.51
C THR A 286 8.16 -8.81 11.93
N ALA A 287 8.42 -8.75 13.24
CA ALA A 287 9.71 -8.29 13.75
C ALA A 287 10.89 -9.09 13.18
N ASN A 288 10.72 -10.41 13.03
CA ASN A 288 11.83 -11.32 12.73
C ASN A 288 11.81 -11.85 11.30
N CYS A 289 10.68 -11.83 10.61
CA CYS A 289 10.59 -12.43 9.29
C CYS A 289 9.57 -11.74 8.39
N LEU A 290 9.74 -11.95 7.10
CA LEU A 290 8.76 -11.66 6.07
C LEU A 290 8.17 -12.96 5.56
N ASN A 291 6.87 -13.16 5.78
CA ASN A 291 6.13 -14.37 5.42
C ASN A 291 5.30 -14.12 4.16
N TYR A 292 5.26 -15.11 3.27
CA TYR A 292 4.51 -15.02 2.03
C TYR A 292 3.41 -16.07 1.99
N TYR A 293 2.21 -15.61 1.64
CA TYR A 293 1.02 -16.44 1.50
C TYR A 293 0.51 -16.31 0.07
N ARG A 294 0.17 -17.44 -0.55
CA ARG A 294 -0.60 -17.41 -1.80
C ARG A 294 -2.05 -17.14 -1.47
N VAL A 295 -2.65 -16.20 -2.18
CA VAL A 295 -4.01 -15.70 -1.99
C VAL A 295 -4.72 -15.57 -3.32
#